data_AF-A0A554VH86-F1
#
_entry.id   AF-A0A554VH86-F1
#
_cell.length_a   1.000
_cell.length_b   1.000
_cell.length_c   1.000
_cell.angle_alpha   90.00
_cell.angle_beta   90.00
_cell.angle_gamma   90.00
#
_symmetry.space_group_name_H-M   'P 1'
#
loop_
_entity.id
_entity.type
_entity.pdbx_description
1 polymer ?
#
loop_
_entity_poly.entity_id
_entity_poly.type
_entity_poly.pdbx_seq_one_letter_code
_entity_poly.pdbx_strand_id
1 'polypeptide(L)'
;MNLRYPIGEFKCPEIITPDHIQKWISDIEELPGKLSKLVSDFTEAQLETPYREEGWTARQVIHHIHDSHHNGYIRFKWALTENKPLIKAYNEQLWAELFDTKSAPIYLSVNVISALHAKWVYFLKGLSSDDMKKEFIHPEGNVSISLAEDIGIYAWHGNHHLAHLQIIAEL
;
A
#
# COMPACT_ATOMS: atom_id res chain seq x y z
N MET A 1 -1.84 22.62 -4.44
CA MET A 1 -1.48 21.25 -4.04
C MET A 1 -2.59 20.33 -4.52
N ASN A 2 -2.28 19.21 -5.18
CA ASN A 2 -3.32 18.25 -5.58
C ASN A 2 -3.58 17.30 -4.40
N LEU A 3 -4.70 17.48 -3.70
CA LEU A 3 -5.04 16.65 -2.52
C LEU A 3 -5.26 15.18 -2.87
N ARG A 4 -5.65 14.88 -4.12
CA ARG A 4 -5.78 13.49 -4.59
C ARG A 4 -4.41 12.84 -4.76
N TYR A 5 -3.41 13.56 -5.26
CA TYR A 5 -2.03 13.07 -5.46
C TYR A 5 -1.00 13.99 -4.80
N PRO A 6 -0.92 14.01 -3.46
CA PRO A 6 -0.07 14.95 -2.73
C PRO A 6 1.42 14.77 -3.01
N ILE A 7 1.84 13.57 -3.39
CA ILE A 7 3.23 13.23 -3.78
C ILE A 7 3.38 12.92 -5.28
N GLY A 8 2.37 13.25 -6.09
CA GLY A 8 2.31 12.83 -7.49
C GLY A 8 1.97 11.35 -7.68
N GLU A 9 1.96 10.89 -8.94
CA GLU A 9 1.72 9.50 -9.33
C GLU A 9 3.01 8.68 -9.35
N PHE A 10 2.90 7.37 -9.22
CA PHE A 10 4.05 6.47 -9.39
C PHE A 10 4.56 6.54 -10.83
N LYS A 11 5.87 6.75 -10.98
CA LYS A 11 6.55 6.73 -12.27
C LYS A 11 7.58 5.60 -12.25
N CYS A 12 7.21 4.48 -12.85
CA CYS A 12 8.13 3.35 -12.98
C CYS A 12 9.32 3.77 -13.88
N PRO A 13 10.57 3.59 -13.44
CA PRO A 13 11.73 3.87 -14.29
C PRO A 13 11.81 2.84 -15.42
N GLU A 14 12.34 3.25 -16.58
CA GLU A 14 12.53 2.34 -17.73
C GLU A 14 13.42 1.14 -17.39
N ILE A 15 14.39 1.34 -16.48
CA ILE A 15 15.28 0.30 -15.96
C ILE A 15 15.19 0.31 -14.44
N ILE A 16 14.69 -0.79 -13.87
CA ILE A 16 14.67 -1.00 -12.41
C ILE A 16 16.03 -1.55 -11.98
N THR A 17 16.72 -0.81 -11.12
CA THR A 17 18.05 -1.17 -10.60
C THR A 17 17.93 -1.82 -9.21
N PRO A 18 18.98 -2.51 -8.73
CA PRO A 18 19.03 -2.99 -7.36
C PRO A 18 18.84 -1.89 -6.32
N ASP A 19 19.36 -0.68 -6.57
CA ASP A 19 19.22 0.47 -5.68
C ASP A 19 17.76 0.94 -5.58
N HIS A 20 17.02 0.94 -6.71
CA HIS A 20 15.59 1.23 -6.70
C HIS A 20 14.85 0.22 -5.82
N ILE A 21 15.10 -1.08 -6.01
CA ILE A 21 14.46 -2.14 -5.25
C ILE A 21 14.79 -2.02 -3.75
N GLN A 22 16.06 -1.79 -3.41
CA GLN A 22 16.48 -1.63 -2.01
C GLN A 22 15.78 -0.43 -1.37
N LYS A 23 15.70 0.70 -2.08
CA LYS A 23 15.00 1.89 -1.60
C LYS A 23 13.51 1.62 -1.39
N TRP A 24 12.84 1.00 -2.35
CA TRP A 24 11.42 0.69 -2.24
C TRP A 24 11.12 -0.32 -1.12
N ILE A 25 11.98 -1.33 -0.91
CA ILE A 25 11.87 -2.23 0.24
C ILE A 25 12.03 -1.45 1.56
N SER A 26 12.97 -0.50 1.64
CA SER A 26 13.13 0.38 2.82
C SER A 26 11.88 1.21 3.08
N ASP A 27 11.25 1.75 2.02
CA ASP A 27 10.02 2.54 2.15
C ASP A 27 8.86 1.68 2.68
N ILE A 28 8.73 0.43 2.21
CA ILE A 28 7.77 -0.53 2.75
C ILE A 28 8.10 -0.87 4.22
N GLU A 29 9.38 -1.09 4.55
CA GLU A 29 9.85 -1.41 5.91
C GLU A 29 9.57 -0.29 6.92
N GLU A 30 9.73 0.97 6.52
CA GLU A 30 9.54 2.14 7.38
C GLU A 30 8.08 2.57 7.54
N LEU A 31 7.20 2.21 6.59
CA LEU A 31 5.81 2.67 6.56
C LEU A 31 5.04 2.41 7.87
N PRO A 32 5.06 1.20 8.48
CA PRO A 32 4.26 0.93 9.68
C PRO A 32 4.67 1.84 10.85
N GLY A 33 5.96 2.11 11.01
CA GLY A 33 6.47 3.01 12.05
C GLY A 33 6.05 4.46 11.82
N LYS A 34 6.14 4.94 10.57
CA LYS A 34 5.68 6.28 10.20
C LYS A 34 4.16 6.43 10.40
N LEU A 35 3.39 5.45 9.95
CA LEU A 35 1.94 5.42 10.09
C LEU A 35 1.54 5.43 11.56
N SER A 36 2.07 4.50 12.36
CA SER A 36 1.74 4.39 13.79
C SER A 36 2.07 5.68 14.56
N LYS A 37 3.20 6.33 14.25
CA LYS A 37 3.59 7.59 14.88
C LYS A 37 2.66 8.73 14.49
N LEU A 38 2.24 8.80 13.23
CA LEU A 38 1.37 9.87 12.77
C LEU A 38 -0.02 9.78 13.40
N VAL A 39 -0.60 8.57 13.42
CA VAL A 39 -1.99 8.36 13.85
C VAL A 39 -2.16 8.18 15.34
N SER A 40 -1.07 8.07 16.13
CA SER A 40 -1.15 7.97 17.59
C SER A 40 -1.76 9.21 18.24
N ASP A 41 -1.63 10.36 17.58
CA ASP A 41 -2.05 11.66 18.10
C ASP A 41 -3.41 12.09 17.52
N PHE A 42 -4.04 11.24 16.68
CA PHE A 42 -5.31 11.56 16.05
C PHE A 42 -6.46 11.49 17.07
N THR A 43 -7.30 12.52 17.07
CA THR A 43 -8.58 12.50 17.76
C THR A 43 -9.63 11.71 16.96
N GLU A 44 -10.71 11.25 17.60
CA GLU A 44 -11.84 10.63 16.88
C GLU A 44 -12.41 11.56 15.79
N ALA A 45 -12.42 12.87 16.01
CA ALA A 45 -12.86 13.83 15.00
C ALA A 45 -11.94 13.84 13.77
N GLN A 46 -10.62 13.75 13.96
CA GLN A 46 -9.66 13.61 12.86
C GLN A 46 -9.81 12.25 12.14
N LEU A 47 -10.13 11.18 12.88
CA LEU A 47 -10.37 9.86 12.28
C LEU A 47 -11.57 9.86 11.33
N GLU A 48 -12.59 10.68 11.61
CA GLU A 48 -13.78 10.87 10.76
C GLU A 48 -13.63 12.01 9.74
N THR A 49 -12.49 12.69 9.70
CA THR A 49 -12.24 13.79 8.76
C THR A 49 -11.80 13.25 7.40
N PRO A 50 -12.44 13.63 6.29
CA PRO A 50 -12.00 13.24 4.96
C PRO A 50 -10.74 14.01 4.53
N TYR A 51 -9.78 13.34 3.89
CA TYR A 51 -8.52 14.00 3.46
C TYR A 51 -8.70 15.03 2.34
N ARG A 52 -9.87 15.02 1.70
CA ARG A 52 -10.34 15.99 0.69
C ARG A 52 -11.86 15.93 0.60
N GLU A 53 -12.47 16.91 -0.07
CA GLU A 53 -13.90 16.85 -0.43
C GLU A 53 -14.20 15.56 -1.21
N GLU A 54 -15.27 14.86 -0.78
CA GLU A 54 -15.66 13.52 -1.28
C GLU A 54 -14.54 12.46 -1.23
N GLY A 55 -13.53 12.67 -0.39
CA GLY A 55 -12.48 11.71 -0.11
C GLY A 55 -12.85 10.79 1.05
N TRP A 56 -12.04 9.75 1.23
CA TRP A 56 -12.13 8.86 2.39
C TRP A 56 -11.71 9.57 3.68
N THR A 57 -12.28 9.12 4.79
CA THR A 57 -11.84 9.53 6.14
C THR A 57 -10.45 8.95 6.45
N ALA A 58 -9.75 9.53 7.44
CA ALA A 58 -8.49 8.94 7.92
C ALA A 58 -8.67 7.46 8.32
N ARG A 59 -9.77 7.11 9.00
CA ARG A 59 -10.07 5.73 9.38
C ARG A 59 -10.14 4.80 8.15
N GLN A 60 -10.91 5.20 7.13
CA GLN A 60 -11.02 4.44 5.89
C GLN A 60 -9.66 4.29 5.19
N VAL A 61 -8.85 5.35 5.13
CA VAL A 61 -7.49 5.30 4.54
C VAL A 61 -6.60 4.31 5.30
N ILE A 62 -6.62 4.31 6.63
CA ILE A 62 -5.79 3.40 7.44
C ILE A 62 -6.17 1.93 7.22
N HIS A 63 -7.47 1.63 7.17
CA HIS A 63 -7.95 0.27 6.87
C HIS A 63 -7.66 -0.14 5.42
N HIS A 64 -7.79 0.80 4.46
CA HIS A 64 -7.45 0.55 3.06
C HIS A 64 -5.96 0.21 2.87
N ILE A 65 -5.05 0.90 3.56
CA ILE A 65 -3.61 0.55 3.52
C ILE A 65 -3.43 -0.93 3.88
N HIS A 66 -4.09 -1.42 4.94
CA HIS A 66 -4.06 -2.83 5.30
C HIS A 66 -4.58 -3.71 4.15
N ASP A 67 -5.80 -3.47 3.67
CA ASP A 67 -6.46 -4.34 2.70
C ASP A 67 -5.68 -4.42 1.38
N SER A 68 -5.21 -3.27 0.90
CA SER A 68 -4.43 -3.17 -0.32
C SER A 68 -3.09 -3.90 -0.19
N HIS A 69 -2.38 -3.72 0.93
CA HIS A 69 -1.07 -4.33 1.13
C HIS A 69 -1.18 -5.83 1.41
N HIS A 70 -2.27 -6.29 2.03
CA HIS A 70 -2.53 -7.72 2.22
C HIS A 70 -2.78 -8.42 0.87
N ASN A 71 -3.57 -7.79 -0.02
CA ASN A 71 -3.74 -8.26 -1.39
C ASN A 71 -2.41 -8.25 -2.15
N GLY A 72 -1.58 -7.21 -1.97
CA GLY A 72 -0.24 -7.12 -2.52
C GLY A 72 0.63 -8.32 -2.14
N TYR A 73 0.76 -8.58 -0.84
CA TYR A 73 1.51 -9.73 -0.34
C TYR A 73 1.07 -11.07 -0.97
N ILE A 74 -0.25 -11.27 -1.15
CA ILE A 74 -0.79 -12.48 -1.80
C ILE A 74 -0.39 -12.54 -3.28
N ARG A 75 -0.45 -11.42 -4.02
CA ARG A 75 -0.05 -11.35 -5.44
C ARG A 75 1.40 -11.76 -5.63
N PHE A 76 2.29 -11.33 -4.75
CA PHE A 76 3.69 -11.77 -4.76
C PHE A 76 3.81 -13.30 -4.62
N LYS A 77 3.01 -13.92 -3.74
CA LYS A 77 3.02 -15.37 -3.60
C LYS A 77 2.56 -16.07 -4.88
N TRP A 78 1.46 -15.63 -5.48
CA TRP A 78 0.98 -16.17 -6.75
C TRP A 78 2.00 -16.05 -7.88
N ALA A 79 2.56 -14.86 -8.10
CA ALA A 79 3.54 -14.64 -9.16
C ALA A 79 4.80 -15.50 -9.01
N LEU A 80 5.20 -15.86 -7.78
CA LEU A 80 6.35 -16.73 -7.56
C LEU A 80 6.05 -18.21 -7.76
N THR A 81 4.81 -18.64 -7.56
CA THR A 81 4.40 -20.06 -7.55
C THR A 81 3.61 -20.48 -8.77
N GLU A 82 3.17 -19.53 -9.59
CA GLU A 82 2.36 -19.75 -10.78
C GLU A 82 3.00 -19.09 -12.00
N ASN A 83 2.72 -19.61 -13.19
CA ASN A 83 3.25 -19.05 -14.43
C ASN A 83 2.39 -17.85 -14.87
N LYS A 84 2.82 -16.63 -14.53
CA LYS A 84 2.19 -15.37 -14.94
C LYS A 84 0.68 -15.35 -14.69
N PRO A 85 0.23 -15.52 -13.44
CA PRO A 85 -1.17 -15.68 -13.10
C PRO A 85 -1.98 -14.41 -13.36
N LEU A 86 -3.24 -14.57 -13.75
CA LEU A 86 -4.24 -13.50 -13.72
C LEU A 86 -4.71 -13.30 -12.27
N ILE A 87 -4.39 -12.16 -11.67
CA ILE A 87 -4.74 -11.91 -10.26
C ILE A 87 -6.21 -11.51 -10.11
N LYS A 88 -6.74 -11.72 -8.91
CA LYS A 88 -8.05 -11.23 -8.53
C LYS A 88 -7.96 -9.75 -8.15
N ALA A 89 -8.62 -8.89 -8.93
CA ALA A 89 -8.88 -7.51 -8.51
C ALA A 89 -10.02 -7.44 -7.50
N TYR A 90 -10.05 -6.37 -6.72
CA TYR A 90 -11.11 -6.07 -5.76
C TYR A 90 -11.55 -4.61 -5.94
N ASN A 91 -12.79 -4.32 -5.57
CA ASN A 91 -13.32 -2.97 -5.66
C ASN A 91 -13.05 -2.24 -4.34
N GLU A 92 -11.93 -1.51 -4.29
CA GLU A 92 -11.50 -0.78 -3.10
C GLU A 92 -12.53 0.24 -2.61
N GLN A 93 -13.28 0.88 -3.51
CA GLN A 93 -14.34 1.82 -3.15
C GLN A 93 -15.45 1.12 -2.39
N LEU A 94 -15.87 -0.07 -2.83
CA LEU A 94 -16.88 -0.84 -2.10
C LEU A 94 -16.35 -1.41 -0.77
N TRP A 95 -15.06 -1.75 -0.68
CA TRP A 95 -14.43 -2.21 0.57
C TRP A 95 -14.33 -1.08 1.59
N ALA A 96 -14.02 0.14 1.13
CA ALA A 96 -13.99 1.33 1.98
C ALA A 96 -15.38 1.66 2.59
N GLU A 97 -16.46 1.21 1.96
CA GLU A 97 -17.83 1.46 2.40
C GLU A 97 -18.36 0.43 3.42
N LEU A 98 -17.62 -0.65 3.68
CA LEU A 98 -18.00 -1.67 4.65
C LEU A 98 -17.98 -1.15 6.08
N PHE A 99 -18.77 -1.78 6.96
CA PHE A 99 -18.98 -1.31 8.33
C PHE A 99 -17.68 -1.31 9.14
N ASP A 100 -16.81 -2.31 8.94
CA ASP A 100 -15.54 -2.43 9.63
C ASP A 100 -14.57 -1.35 9.16
N THR A 101 -14.45 -1.12 7.85
CA THR A 101 -13.63 -0.01 7.32
C THR A 101 -14.10 1.37 7.82
N LYS A 102 -15.41 1.55 8.03
CA LYS A 102 -15.98 2.82 8.48
C LYS A 102 -15.97 3.05 9.99
N SER A 103 -15.85 2.01 10.81
CA SER A 103 -16.09 2.17 12.26
C SER A 103 -15.16 1.35 13.16
N ALA A 104 -14.36 0.44 12.60
CA ALA A 104 -13.45 -0.34 13.41
C ALA A 104 -12.37 0.55 14.07
N PRO A 105 -11.87 0.16 15.25
CA PRO A 105 -10.70 0.81 15.83
C PRO A 105 -9.48 0.68 14.93
N ILE A 106 -8.80 1.80 14.65
CA ILE A 106 -7.66 1.82 13.73
C ILE A 106 -6.48 0.96 14.16
N TYR A 107 -6.34 0.67 15.46
CA TYR A 107 -5.26 -0.16 15.98
C TYR A 107 -5.28 -1.57 15.37
N LEU A 108 -6.44 -2.06 14.93
CA LEU A 108 -6.56 -3.37 14.27
C LEU A 108 -5.73 -3.38 12.98
N SER A 109 -5.92 -2.39 12.11
CA SER A 109 -5.14 -2.29 10.87
C SER A 109 -3.69 -1.88 11.13
N VAL A 110 -3.42 -0.95 12.04
CA VAL A 110 -2.02 -0.55 12.36
C VAL A 110 -1.19 -1.75 12.84
N ASN A 111 -1.76 -2.59 13.71
CA ASN A 111 -1.07 -3.80 14.20
C ASN A 111 -0.86 -4.82 13.09
N VAL A 112 -1.87 -5.07 12.25
CA VAL A 112 -1.75 -6.04 11.15
C VAL A 112 -0.79 -5.55 10.08
N ILE A 113 -0.79 -4.25 9.74
CA ILE A 113 0.17 -3.64 8.80
C ILE A 113 1.60 -3.87 9.31
N SER A 114 1.84 -3.67 10.61
CA SER A 114 3.16 -3.89 11.21
C SER A 114 3.63 -5.34 11.05
N ALA A 115 2.78 -6.32 11.38
CA ALA A 115 3.12 -7.74 11.23
C ALA A 115 3.25 -8.17 9.76
N LEU A 116 2.35 -7.69 8.90
CA LEU A 116 2.34 -7.95 7.47
C LEU A 116 3.62 -7.44 6.82
N HIS A 117 3.99 -6.18 7.06
CA HIS A 117 5.18 -5.56 6.48
C HIS A 117 6.47 -6.22 6.98
N ALA A 118 6.57 -6.57 8.27
CA ALA A 118 7.72 -7.32 8.76
C ALA A 118 7.91 -8.64 8.01
N LYS A 119 6.83 -9.41 7.81
CA LYS A 119 6.85 -10.66 7.03
C LYS A 119 7.13 -10.41 5.54
N TRP A 120 6.53 -9.37 4.98
CA TRP A 120 6.65 -9.03 3.56
C TRP A 120 8.08 -8.60 3.25
N VAL A 121 8.67 -7.70 4.03
CA VAL A 121 10.06 -7.24 3.88
C VAL A 121 11.04 -8.40 4.05
N TYR A 122 10.86 -9.27 5.05
CA TYR A 122 11.68 -10.47 5.21
C TYR A 122 11.64 -11.34 3.93
N PHE A 123 10.44 -11.51 3.37
CA PHE A 123 10.25 -12.25 2.13
C PHE A 123 10.89 -11.54 0.92
N LEU A 124 10.72 -10.23 0.76
CA LEU A 124 11.27 -9.44 -0.36
C LEU A 124 12.80 -9.45 -0.36
N LYS A 125 13.43 -9.31 0.81
CA LYS A 125 14.89 -9.36 0.98
C LYS A 125 15.50 -10.73 0.62
N GLY A 126 14.68 -11.78 0.58
CA GLY A 126 15.10 -13.14 0.20
C GLY A 126 14.93 -13.49 -1.27
N LEU A 127 14.35 -12.61 -2.09
CA LEU A 127 14.10 -12.89 -3.51
C LEU A 127 15.36 -12.72 -4.35
N SER A 128 15.55 -13.63 -5.32
CA SER A 128 16.64 -13.54 -6.29
C SER A 128 16.34 -12.49 -7.37
N SER A 129 17.37 -12.10 -8.13
CA SER A 129 17.18 -11.24 -9.31
C SER A 129 16.27 -11.86 -10.38
N ASP A 130 16.16 -13.19 -10.44
CA ASP A 130 15.27 -13.88 -11.37
C ASP A 130 13.83 -13.95 -10.84
N ASP A 131 13.64 -14.08 -9.52
CA ASP A 131 12.32 -13.94 -8.91
C ASP A 131 11.73 -12.54 -9.15
N MET A 132 12.56 -11.50 -9.08
CA MET A 132 12.14 -10.11 -9.34
C MET A 132 11.61 -9.89 -10.77
N LYS A 133 11.98 -10.75 -11.72
CA LYS A 133 11.51 -10.71 -13.12
C LYS A 133 10.19 -11.47 -13.31
N LYS A 134 9.74 -12.27 -12.34
CA LYS A 134 8.45 -12.94 -12.44
C LYS A 134 7.34 -11.89 -12.43
N GLU A 135 6.23 -12.23 -13.06
CA GLU A 135 5.16 -11.29 -13.35
C GLU A 135 3.81 -11.87 -12.97
N PHE A 136 2.82 -11.00 -12.83
CA PHE A 136 1.41 -11.35 -12.86
C PHE A 136 0.67 -10.44 -13.85
N ILE A 137 -0.55 -10.82 -14.21
CA ILE A 137 -1.42 -10.01 -15.07
C ILE A 137 -2.47 -9.34 -14.19
N HIS A 138 -2.50 -8.01 -14.20
CA HIS A 138 -3.60 -7.25 -13.63
C HIS A 138 -4.81 -7.28 -14.59
N PRO A 139 -6.01 -7.67 -14.14
CA PRO A 139 -7.17 -7.85 -15.03
C PRO A 139 -7.64 -6.54 -15.64
N GLU A 140 -7.51 -5.43 -14.91
CA GLU A 140 -7.75 -4.10 -15.48
C GLU A 140 -6.64 -3.76 -16.47
N GLY A 141 -7.02 -3.53 -17.72
CA GLY A 141 -6.08 -3.22 -18.82
C GLY A 141 -5.25 -4.40 -19.32
N ASN A 142 -5.39 -5.60 -18.72
CA ASN A 142 -4.60 -6.79 -19.05
C ASN A 142 -3.08 -6.51 -19.05
N VAL A 143 -2.63 -5.77 -18.04
CA VAL A 143 -1.25 -5.28 -17.91
C VAL A 143 -0.39 -6.30 -17.18
N SER A 144 0.78 -6.59 -17.74
CA SER A 144 1.81 -7.39 -17.08
C SER A 144 2.59 -6.53 -16.09
N ILE A 145 2.67 -6.95 -14.84
CA ILE A 145 3.41 -6.25 -13.79
C ILE A 145 4.48 -7.20 -13.25
N SER A 146 5.74 -6.77 -13.30
CA SER A 146 6.84 -7.52 -12.69
C SER A 146 6.86 -7.36 -11.18
N LEU A 147 7.41 -8.34 -10.45
CA LEU A 147 7.57 -8.22 -9.00
C LEU A 147 8.46 -7.03 -8.62
N ALA A 148 9.50 -6.74 -9.40
CA ALA A 148 10.34 -5.56 -9.18
C ALA A 148 9.52 -4.26 -9.25
N GLU A 149 8.64 -4.14 -10.24
CA GLU A 149 7.75 -2.99 -10.41
C GLU A 149 6.71 -2.91 -9.28
N ASP A 150 6.12 -4.04 -8.89
CA ASP A 150 5.08 -4.08 -7.84
C ASP A 150 5.63 -3.64 -6.47
N ILE A 151 6.92 -3.90 -6.17
CA ILE A 151 7.58 -3.33 -4.97
C ILE A 151 7.55 -1.79 -5.03
N GLY A 152 7.86 -1.21 -6.19
CA GLY A 152 7.82 0.24 -6.39
C GLY A 152 6.42 0.82 -6.27
N ILE A 153 5.41 0.13 -6.83
CA ILE A 153 4.00 0.51 -6.72
C ILE A 153 3.59 0.56 -5.24
N TYR A 154 3.89 -0.48 -4.45
CA TYR A 154 3.50 -0.53 -3.04
C TYR A 154 4.31 0.42 -2.14
N ALA A 155 5.57 0.68 -2.47
CA ALA A 155 6.35 1.73 -1.82
C ALA A 155 5.74 3.13 -2.04
N TRP A 156 5.33 3.43 -3.27
CA TRP A 156 4.62 4.67 -3.58
C TRP A 156 3.24 4.71 -2.91
N HIS A 157 2.44 3.64 -3.01
CA HIS A 157 1.08 3.57 -2.48
C HIS A 157 1.05 3.81 -0.96
N GLY A 158 1.97 3.19 -0.22
CA GLY A 158 2.11 3.42 1.21
C GLY A 158 2.43 4.88 1.55
N ASN A 159 3.43 5.46 0.89
CA ASN A 159 3.80 6.88 1.09
C ASN A 159 2.71 7.85 0.63
N HIS A 160 1.97 7.49 -0.42
CA HIS A 160 0.88 8.27 -0.97
C HIS A 160 -0.26 8.43 0.06
N HIS A 161 -0.70 7.32 0.66
CA HIS A 161 -1.74 7.38 1.69
C HIS A 161 -1.24 7.94 3.02
N LEU A 162 0.05 7.74 3.35
CA LEU A 162 0.65 8.44 4.48
C LEU A 162 0.57 9.97 4.29
N ALA A 163 0.80 10.47 3.08
CA ALA A 163 0.66 11.88 2.76
C ALA A 163 -0.79 12.38 2.81
N HIS A 164 -1.79 11.55 2.49
CA HIS A 164 -3.20 11.89 2.74
C HIS A 164 -3.49 12.06 4.23
N LEU A 165 -2.94 11.18 5.08
CA LEU A 165 -3.09 11.29 6.53
C LEU A 165 -2.36 12.53 7.09
N GLN A 166 -1.22 12.92 6.50
CA GLN A 166 -0.52 14.15 6.89
C GLN A 166 -1.37 15.41 6.64
N ILE A 167 -2.13 15.46 5.54
CA ILE A 167 -3.07 16.56 5.29
C ILE A 167 -4.06 16.71 6.45
N ILE A 168 -4.57 15.61 6.99
CA ILE A 168 -5.53 15.62 8.11
C ILE A 168 -4.85 16.00 9.43
N ALA A 169 -3.60 15.58 9.63
CA ALA A 169 -2.83 15.92 10.83
C ALA A 169 -2.53 17.43 10.95
N GLU A 170 -2.55 18.14 9.83
CA GLU A 170 -2.31 19.59 9.76
C GLU A 170 -3.60 20.44 9.92
N LEU A 171 -4.77 19.80 10.03
CA LEU A 171 -6.07 20.44 10.31
C LEU A 171 -6.29 20.65 11.81
#